data_AF-A0A9D6S977-F1
#
_entry.id   AF-A0A9D6S977-F1
#
_cell.length_a   1.000
_cell.length_b   1.000
_cell.length_c   1.000
_cell.angle_alpha   90.00
_cell.angle_beta   90.00
_cell.angle_gamma   90.00
#
_symmetry.space_group_name_H-M   'P 1'
#
loop_
_entity.id
_entity.type
_entity.pdbx_description
1 polymer ?
#
loop_
_entity_poly.entity_id
_entity_poly.type
_entity_poly.pdbx_seq_one_letter_code
_entity_poly.pdbx_strand_id
1 'polypeptide(L)'
;MKLSTICLVLIIILTSLLRFYKLTDDPPHLYWDEAAIAYNAYSVNLTGKDEWGEKYPVLFKSFGEYKLPFYIYATTVSQKIFGLNDFSVRLPSALAGTLLILASYYLVKQLFFTQKTALLASLFVAIAPWALQFSRAGFEANVALLFVTLGVFLFLRQKLVVSFLFFAAAIYTYQGAVIATPLILALLVFVHHKILHPWGKRLLPAVVLFLVVIWPFFSSYVLSDKGHTRATSENFLNMPGSPATNFVTNYVSNYSLDYLFFHGDQDGRHSVKKLGQLYLWQLPTIFIGLYVLLRRRTTAGCLIIGWILIANLPPALTTVSPHALRGLLAMVGWQILSAVGAVFLLTRLPRFWRFLGVAIFAYALVVYLHLYYVHYPIAYAADWQDGRRQTIAFVKSVEANYDHIYIGKDFEPIYLRLYWPIEPGKELGKFVYFDPKVEPPPGPSGQRSLIIAPPWFTDPRANVIRQIKMAGGEPIFNVYDF
;
A
#
# COMPACT_ATOMS: atom_id res chain seq x y z
N MET A 1 -7.78 35.35 -2.69
CA MET A 1 -6.76 34.27 -2.65
C MET A 1 -5.91 34.32 -3.91
N LYS A 2 -4.61 33.98 -3.85
CA LYS A 2 -3.79 33.85 -5.08
C LYS A 2 -4.30 32.68 -5.93
N LEU A 3 -4.31 32.82 -7.26
CA LEU A 3 -4.79 31.79 -8.21
C LEU A 3 -4.18 30.41 -7.93
N SER A 4 -2.89 30.37 -7.62
CA SER A 4 -2.18 29.15 -7.27
C SER A 4 -2.73 28.42 -6.05
N THR A 5 -3.22 29.16 -5.06
CA THR A 5 -3.82 28.60 -3.85
C THR A 5 -5.18 28.01 -4.19
N ILE A 6 -5.96 28.67 -5.04
CA ILE A 6 -7.23 28.15 -5.55
C ILE A 6 -6.97 26.83 -6.31
N CYS A 7 -5.99 26.80 -7.22
CA CYS A 7 -5.63 25.57 -7.93
C CYS A 7 -5.23 24.44 -6.98
N LEU A 8 -4.41 24.72 -5.96
CA LEU A 8 -4.01 23.71 -4.98
C LEU A 8 -5.22 23.18 -4.19
N VAL A 9 -6.12 24.07 -3.76
CA VAL A 9 -7.36 23.68 -3.06
C VAL A 9 -8.23 22.79 -3.96
N LEU A 10 -8.39 23.13 -5.24
CA LEU A 10 -9.13 22.30 -6.19
C LEU A 10 -8.50 20.93 -6.39
N ILE A 11 -7.16 20.85 -6.44
CA ILE A 11 -6.45 19.56 -6.51
C ILE A 11 -6.73 18.74 -5.24
N ILE A 12 -6.69 19.35 -4.06
CA ILE A 12 -6.99 18.64 -2.79
C ILE A 12 -8.44 18.15 -2.75
N ILE A 13 -9.40 18.97 -3.21
CA ILE A 13 -10.81 18.56 -3.30
C ILE A 13 -10.94 17.37 -4.24
N LEU A 14 -10.36 17.44 -5.45
CA LEU A 14 -10.34 16.33 -6.40
C LEU A 14 -9.73 15.07 -5.78
N THR A 15 -8.55 15.18 -5.18
CA THR A 15 -7.85 14.10 -4.48
C THR A 15 -8.72 13.45 -3.40
N SER A 16 -9.41 14.27 -2.61
CA SER A 16 -10.28 13.80 -1.52
C SER A 16 -11.48 13.06 -2.09
N LEU A 17 -12.14 13.59 -3.12
CA LEU A 17 -13.23 12.89 -3.80
C LEU A 17 -12.76 11.53 -4.36
N LEU A 18 -11.62 11.50 -5.05
CA LEU A 18 -11.06 10.27 -5.59
C LEU A 18 -10.67 9.25 -4.50
N ARG A 19 -10.20 9.67 -3.32
CA ARG A 19 -9.77 8.73 -2.28
C ARG A 19 -10.91 8.27 -1.38
N PHE A 20 -11.87 9.13 -1.08
CA PHE A 20 -12.92 8.84 -0.11
C PHE A 20 -14.23 8.35 -0.71
N TYR A 21 -14.50 8.62 -1.99
CA TYR A 21 -15.70 8.11 -2.65
C TYR A 21 -15.70 6.57 -2.66
N LYS A 22 -16.75 5.93 -2.11
CA LYS A 22 -16.88 4.47 -2.01
C LYS A 22 -15.68 3.75 -1.37
N LEU A 23 -15.03 4.36 -0.38
CA LEU A 23 -13.82 3.79 0.25
C LEU A 23 -14.05 2.38 0.86
N THR A 24 -15.28 2.06 1.28
CA THR A 24 -15.66 0.75 1.83
C THR A 24 -15.99 -0.29 0.77
N ASP A 25 -16.42 0.17 -0.42
CA ASP A 25 -17.00 -0.71 -1.45
C ASP A 25 -16.05 -0.91 -2.63
N ASP A 26 -15.02 -0.07 -2.75
CA ASP A 26 -14.01 -0.14 -3.79
C ASP A 26 -12.62 0.16 -3.19
N PRO A 27 -11.80 -0.87 -2.94
CA PRO A 27 -12.00 -2.28 -3.30
C PRO A 27 -13.12 -3.01 -2.50
N PRO A 28 -13.69 -4.11 -3.01
CA PRO A 28 -14.97 -4.67 -2.51
C PRO A 28 -14.93 -5.32 -1.13
N HIS A 29 -13.75 -5.73 -0.66
CA HIS A 29 -13.59 -6.45 0.60
C HIS A 29 -12.17 -6.24 1.15
N LEU A 30 -11.99 -6.38 2.47
CA LEU A 30 -10.66 -6.35 3.08
C LEU A 30 -9.92 -7.64 2.76
N TYR A 31 -8.74 -7.56 2.16
CA TYR A 31 -7.91 -8.75 1.96
C TYR A 31 -7.21 -9.16 3.28
N TRP A 32 -6.49 -10.28 3.29
CA TRP A 32 -6.03 -10.92 4.53
C TRP A 32 -5.10 -10.01 5.36
N ASP A 33 -4.32 -9.12 4.74
CA ASP A 33 -3.41 -8.25 5.51
C ASP A 33 -4.17 -7.09 6.13
N GLU A 34 -5.13 -6.51 5.41
CA GLU A 34 -6.07 -5.54 5.95
C GLU A 34 -6.88 -6.15 7.10
N ALA A 35 -7.35 -7.39 6.95
CA ALA A 35 -8.07 -8.09 7.99
C ALA A 35 -7.20 -8.34 9.23
N ALA A 36 -5.93 -8.71 9.04
CA ALA A 36 -4.97 -8.87 10.13
C ALA A 36 -4.65 -7.55 10.85
N ILE A 37 -4.50 -6.45 10.10
CA ILE A 37 -4.36 -5.10 10.65
C ILE A 37 -5.60 -4.75 11.47
N ALA A 38 -6.79 -4.99 10.92
CA ALA A 38 -8.06 -4.66 11.55
C ALA A 38 -8.27 -5.41 12.87
N TYR A 39 -8.00 -6.71 12.89
CA TYR A 39 -8.17 -7.53 14.09
C TYR A 39 -7.11 -7.22 15.17
N ASN A 40 -5.85 -6.97 14.79
CA ASN A 40 -4.84 -6.54 15.77
C ASN A 40 -5.16 -5.16 16.34
N ALA A 41 -5.65 -4.22 15.53
CA ALA A 41 -6.12 -2.93 16.01
C ALA A 41 -7.30 -3.05 16.98
N TYR A 42 -8.23 -3.96 16.69
CA TYR A 42 -9.35 -4.29 17.59
C TYR A 42 -8.84 -4.87 18.92
N SER A 43 -7.91 -5.83 18.86
CA SER A 43 -7.26 -6.44 20.03
C SER A 43 -6.59 -5.40 20.93
N VAL A 44 -5.82 -4.47 20.34
CA VAL A 44 -5.13 -3.41 21.08
C VAL A 44 -6.14 -2.45 21.72
N ASN A 45 -7.21 -2.08 21.01
CA ASN A 45 -8.27 -1.25 21.56
C ASN A 45 -8.97 -1.88 22.76
N LEU A 46 -9.17 -3.20 22.73
CA LEU A 46 -9.88 -3.93 23.79
C LEU A 46 -8.98 -4.25 25.00
N THR A 47 -7.73 -4.64 24.76
CA THR A 47 -6.88 -5.28 25.78
C THR A 47 -5.52 -4.60 25.98
N GLY A 48 -5.13 -3.68 25.09
CA GLY A 48 -3.76 -3.14 25.02
C GLY A 48 -2.72 -4.16 24.52
N LYS A 49 -3.16 -5.28 23.95
CA LYS A 49 -2.31 -6.38 23.46
C LYS A 49 -2.61 -6.74 22.01
N ASP A 50 -1.68 -7.38 21.31
CA ASP A 50 -1.92 -7.96 19.99
C ASP A 50 -2.70 -9.28 20.04
N GLU A 51 -2.95 -9.89 18.89
CA GLU A 51 -3.70 -11.15 18.78
C GLU A 51 -3.03 -12.34 19.50
N TRP A 52 -1.74 -12.22 19.83
CA TRP A 52 -0.93 -13.22 20.53
C TRP A 52 -0.72 -12.90 22.01
N GLY A 53 -1.31 -11.81 22.51
CA GLY A 53 -1.25 -11.40 23.91
C GLY A 53 -0.04 -10.54 24.28
N GLU A 54 0.78 -10.12 23.32
CA GLU A 54 1.92 -9.24 23.55
C GLU A 54 1.45 -7.80 23.77
N LYS A 55 1.94 -7.13 24.83
CA LYS A 55 1.48 -5.80 25.22
C LYS A 55 2.21 -4.71 24.42
N TYR A 56 1.48 -3.89 23.68
CA TYR A 56 2.01 -2.81 22.83
C TYR A 56 3.27 -3.21 22.03
N PRO A 57 3.19 -4.23 21.16
CA PRO A 57 4.36 -4.74 20.48
C PRO A 57 4.98 -3.70 19.55
N VAL A 58 6.31 -3.76 19.44
CA VAL A 58 7.10 -3.02 18.44
C VAL A 58 7.04 -3.72 17.07
N LEU A 59 6.69 -5.01 17.05
CA LEU A 59 6.49 -5.82 15.85
C LEU A 59 5.32 -6.76 16.08
N PHE A 60 4.33 -6.73 15.19
CA PHE A 60 3.13 -7.57 15.31
C PHE A 60 3.34 -8.88 14.58
N LYS A 61 3.15 -10.01 15.26
CA LYS A 61 3.19 -11.31 14.61
C LYS A 61 1.93 -11.51 13.76
N SER A 62 2.08 -11.95 12.51
CA SER A 62 0.99 -12.15 11.56
C SER A 62 1.41 -13.15 10.48
N PHE A 63 0.62 -14.21 10.27
CA PHE A 63 0.86 -15.26 9.25
C PHE A 63 2.27 -15.88 9.25
N GLY A 64 2.87 -16.07 10.44
CA GLY A 64 4.22 -16.62 10.56
C GLY A 64 5.35 -15.61 10.34
N GLU A 65 5.02 -14.35 10.03
CA GLU A 65 5.97 -13.24 9.89
C GLU A 65 5.70 -12.14 10.92
N TYR A 66 6.49 -11.05 10.84
CA TYR A 66 6.34 -9.85 11.66
C TYR A 66 6.03 -8.62 10.79
N LYS A 67 4.92 -7.96 11.12
CA LYS A 67 4.48 -6.69 10.54
C LYS A 67 4.95 -5.51 11.37
N LEU A 68 5.16 -4.39 10.67
CA LEU A 68 5.59 -3.15 11.28
C LEU A 68 4.42 -2.44 11.97
N PRO A 69 4.68 -1.74 13.08
CA PRO A 69 3.63 -1.39 14.03
C PRO A 69 2.79 -0.18 13.61
N PHE A 70 3.35 0.75 12.83
CA PHE A 70 2.76 2.09 12.69
C PHE A 70 1.34 2.04 12.13
N TYR A 71 1.10 1.26 11.07
CA TYR A 71 -0.20 1.23 10.43
C TYR A 71 -1.27 0.57 11.31
N ILE A 72 -0.91 -0.44 12.10
CA ILE A 72 -1.80 -1.09 13.06
C ILE A 72 -2.20 -0.11 14.17
N TYR A 73 -1.25 0.67 14.70
CA TYR A 73 -1.57 1.72 15.69
C TYR A 73 -2.37 2.87 15.09
N ALA A 74 -2.09 3.29 13.86
CA ALA A 74 -2.92 4.29 13.18
C ALA A 74 -4.36 3.79 12.99
N THR A 75 -4.51 2.50 12.63
CA THR A 75 -5.82 1.85 12.52
C THR A 75 -6.49 1.69 13.88
N THR A 76 -5.73 1.45 14.96
CA THR A 76 -6.25 1.40 16.34
C THR A 76 -6.93 2.71 16.70
N VAL A 77 -6.29 3.85 16.43
CA VAL A 77 -6.88 5.18 16.66
C VAL A 77 -8.11 5.40 15.79
N SER A 78 -8.04 5.04 14.50
CA SER A 78 -9.15 5.16 13.56
C SER A 78 -10.37 4.34 14.00
N GLN A 79 -10.18 3.08 14.37
CA GLN A 79 -11.23 2.19 14.87
C GLN A 79 -11.83 2.66 16.19
N LYS A 80 -11.02 3.28 17.07
CA LYS A 80 -11.55 3.85 18.32
C LYS A 80 -12.57 4.97 18.07
N ILE A 81 -12.44 5.69 16.94
CA ILE A 81 -13.32 6.79 16.56
C ILE A 81 -14.51 6.30 15.71
N PHE A 82 -14.25 5.44 14.72
CA PHE A 82 -15.25 5.05 13.71
C PHE A 82 -15.80 3.62 13.86
N GLY A 83 -15.32 2.86 14.84
CA GLY A 83 -15.68 1.45 15.03
C GLY A 83 -14.92 0.49 14.13
N LEU A 84 -15.12 -0.81 14.34
CA LEU A 84 -14.53 -1.88 13.54
C LEU A 84 -15.26 -2.02 12.20
N ASN A 85 -14.73 -1.41 11.14
CA ASN A 85 -15.25 -1.48 9.78
C ASN A 85 -14.17 -1.16 8.73
N ASP A 86 -14.44 -1.47 7.46
CA ASP A 86 -13.53 -1.27 6.34
C ASP A 86 -13.05 0.19 6.21
N PHE A 87 -13.92 1.17 6.50
CA PHE A 87 -13.57 2.59 6.46
C PHE A 87 -12.47 2.92 7.45
N SER A 88 -12.60 2.46 8.70
CA SER A 88 -11.62 2.69 9.76
C SER A 88 -10.24 2.11 9.41
N VAL A 89 -10.19 0.97 8.72
CA VAL A 89 -8.97 0.28 8.31
C VAL A 89 -8.26 1.03 7.18
N ARG A 90 -9.02 1.57 6.23
CA ARG A 90 -8.48 2.26 5.05
C ARG A 90 -8.20 3.74 5.26
N LEU A 91 -8.83 4.35 6.27
CA LEU A 91 -8.73 5.78 6.57
C LEU A 91 -7.28 6.28 6.71
N PRO A 92 -6.35 5.60 7.43
CA PRO A 92 -4.98 6.07 7.53
C PRO A 92 -4.29 6.21 6.16
N SER A 93 -4.53 5.27 5.23
CA SER A 93 -3.96 5.34 3.88
C SER A 93 -4.63 6.44 3.04
N ALA A 94 -5.95 6.58 3.09
CA ALA A 94 -6.68 7.61 2.35
C ALA A 94 -6.27 9.03 2.78
N LEU A 95 -6.12 9.24 4.09
CA LEU A 95 -5.58 10.48 4.65
C LEU A 95 -4.13 10.72 4.21
N ALA A 96 -3.28 9.69 4.29
CA ALA A 96 -1.88 9.83 3.89
C ALA A 96 -1.73 10.19 2.41
N GLY A 97 -2.52 9.55 1.53
CA GLY A 97 -2.54 9.87 0.10
C GLY A 97 -3.05 11.28 -0.20
N THR A 98 -3.94 11.81 0.63
CA THR A 98 -4.44 13.20 0.51
C THR A 98 -3.39 14.22 0.97
N LEU A 99 -2.76 13.96 2.12
CA LEU A 99 -1.68 14.81 2.65
C LEU A 99 -0.43 14.75 1.78
N LEU A 100 -0.21 13.65 1.05
CA LEU A 100 0.91 13.50 0.12
C LEU A 100 0.88 14.57 -0.97
N ILE A 101 -0.30 15.03 -1.40
CA ILE A 101 -0.44 16.09 -2.41
C ILE A 101 0.16 17.41 -1.92
N LEU A 102 -0.13 17.77 -0.66
CA LEU A 102 0.46 18.92 -0.01
C LEU A 102 1.97 18.75 0.16
N ALA A 103 2.41 17.59 0.64
CA ALA A 103 3.82 17.29 0.81
C ALA A 103 4.59 17.39 -0.52
N SER A 104 4.07 16.80 -1.60
CA SER A 104 4.63 16.88 -2.94
C SER A 104 4.64 18.31 -3.48
N TYR A 105 3.58 19.09 -3.29
CA TYR A 105 3.54 20.49 -3.71
C TYR A 105 4.66 21.31 -3.06
N TYR A 106 4.79 21.23 -1.73
CA TYR A 106 5.80 21.98 -0.99
C TYR A 106 7.22 21.46 -1.23
N LEU A 107 7.39 20.14 -1.36
CA LEU A 107 8.65 19.54 -1.79
C LEU A 107 9.09 20.10 -3.14
N VAL A 108 8.21 20.10 -4.13
CA VAL A 108 8.54 20.59 -5.47
C VAL A 108 8.82 22.08 -5.47
N LYS A 109 8.12 22.89 -4.67
CA LYS A 109 8.48 24.31 -4.48
C LYS A 109 9.87 24.51 -3.87
N GLN A 110 10.30 23.59 -3.02
CA GLN A 110 11.61 23.64 -2.38
C GLN A 110 12.72 23.16 -3.31
N LEU A 111 12.45 22.15 -4.17
CA LEU A 111 13.37 21.62 -5.18
C LEU A 111 13.47 22.53 -6.41
N PHE A 112 12.33 23.05 -6.85
CA PHE A 112 12.15 23.84 -8.05
C PHE A 112 11.42 25.13 -7.70
N PHE A 113 12.04 26.25 -8.02
CA PHE A 113 11.53 27.57 -7.66
C PHE A 113 10.27 28.00 -8.45
N THR A 114 9.66 27.14 -9.28
CA THR A 114 8.46 27.52 -10.05
C THR A 114 7.18 26.91 -9.52
N GLN A 115 6.19 27.77 -9.34
CA GLN A 115 4.88 27.39 -8.85
C GLN A 115 4.10 26.49 -9.82
N LYS A 116 4.35 26.61 -11.13
CA LYS A 116 3.69 25.80 -12.17
C LYS A 116 4.11 24.33 -12.07
N THR A 117 5.40 24.06 -11.89
CA THR A 117 5.91 22.69 -11.70
C THR A 117 5.34 22.06 -10.43
N ALA A 118 5.25 22.83 -9.33
CA ALA A 118 4.67 22.34 -8.08
C ALA A 118 3.19 21.95 -8.23
N LEU A 119 2.38 22.81 -8.88
CA LEU A 119 0.97 22.51 -9.13
C LEU A 119 0.80 21.27 -10.02
N LEU A 120 1.56 21.18 -11.13
CA LEU A 120 1.47 20.03 -12.03
C LEU A 120 1.93 18.73 -11.38
N ALA A 121 3.04 18.75 -10.62
CA ALA A 121 3.48 17.57 -9.89
C ALA A 121 2.43 17.12 -8.87
N SER A 122 1.83 18.05 -8.11
CA SER A 122 0.77 17.71 -7.15
C SER A 122 -0.49 17.17 -7.85
N LEU A 123 -0.87 17.72 -9.01
CA LEU A 123 -1.97 17.19 -9.82
C LEU A 123 -1.65 15.78 -10.31
N PHE A 124 -0.42 15.54 -10.78
CA PHE A 124 -0.03 14.23 -11.29
C PHE A 124 -0.01 13.17 -10.18
N VAL A 125 0.46 13.49 -8.96
CA VAL A 125 0.31 12.61 -7.78
C VAL A 125 -1.16 12.39 -7.42
N ALA A 126 -2.01 13.42 -7.54
CA ALA A 126 -3.42 13.32 -7.20
C ALA A 126 -4.17 12.26 -8.02
N ILE A 127 -3.85 12.17 -9.31
CA ILE A 127 -4.55 11.33 -10.29
C ILE A 127 -3.75 10.09 -10.73
N ALA A 128 -2.52 9.91 -10.26
CA ALA A 128 -1.67 8.82 -10.72
C ALA A 128 -2.33 7.47 -10.43
N PRO A 129 -2.35 6.52 -11.39
CA PRO A 129 -2.93 5.20 -11.18
C PRO A 129 -2.29 4.50 -9.98
N TRP A 130 -0.95 4.55 -9.94
CA TRP A 130 -0.15 4.04 -8.84
C TRP A 130 -0.52 4.66 -7.49
N ALA A 131 -0.72 5.99 -7.43
CA ALA A 131 -1.06 6.67 -6.18
C ALA A 131 -2.48 6.38 -5.71
N LEU A 132 -3.44 6.32 -6.63
CA LEU A 132 -4.84 6.08 -6.29
C LEU A 132 -5.03 4.67 -5.74
N GLN A 133 -4.46 3.68 -6.42
CA GLN A 133 -4.50 2.26 -6.04
C GLN A 133 -4.09 2.05 -4.56
N PHE A 134 -2.90 2.54 -4.18
CA PHE A 134 -2.36 2.29 -2.84
C PHE A 134 -2.90 3.22 -1.75
N SER A 135 -3.65 4.28 -2.11
CA SER A 135 -4.24 5.19 -1.13
C SER A 135 -5.69 4.87 -0.78
N ARG A 136 -6.31 3.87 -1.43
CA ARG A 136 -7.69 3.46 -1.16
C ARG A 136 -7.80 2.17 -0.35
N ALA A 137 -6.74 1.39 -0.26
CA ALA A 137 -6.66 0.23 0.61
C ALA A 137 -5.63 0.43 1.71
N GLY A 138 -5.65 -0.46 2.70
CA GLY A 138 -4.86 -0.46 3.93
C GLY A 138 -3.35 -0.70 3.77
N PHE A 139 -2.74 -0.16 2.71
CA PHE A 139 -1.33 -0.35 2.40
C PHE A 139 -0.43 0.61 3.17
N GLU A 140 0.49 0.04 3.94
CA GLU A 140 1.40 0.77 4.80
C GLU A 140 2.42 1.58 3.98
N ALA A 141 2.80 1.08 2.80
CA ALA A 141 3.74 1.74 1.90
C ALA A 141 3.32 3.17 1.50
N ASN A 142 2.01 3.44 1.39
CA ASN A 142 1.51 4.77 1.04
C ASN A 142 1.71 5.77 2.19
N VAL A 143 1.55 5.33 3.44
CA VAL A 143 1.86 6.14 4.63
C VAL A 143 3.37 6.37 4.74
N ALA A 144 4.18 5.35 4.47
CA ALA A 144 5.64 5.50 4.43
C ALA A 144 6.09 6.48 3.34
N LEU A 145 5.44 6.47 2.16
CA LEU A 145 5.72 7.42 1.09
C LEU A 145 5.46 8.87 1.52
N LEU A 146 4.37 9.13 2.25
CA LEU A 146 4.12 10.44 2.86
C LEU A 146 5.26 10.84 3.80
N PHE A 147 5.67 9.94 4.69
CA PHE A 147 6.72 10.21 5.66
C PHE A 147 8.09 10.44 5.01
N VAL A 148 8.48 9.65 4.02
CA VAL A 148 9.71 9.89 3.24
C VAL A 148 9.63 11.25 2.54
N THR A 149 8.49 11.58 1.92
CA THR A 149 8.31 12.86 1.21
C THR A 149 8.39 14.06 2.16
N LEU A 150 7.75 13.98 3.33
CA LEU A 150 7.84 15.01 4.38
C LEU A 150 9.25 15.09 4.97
N GLY A 151 9.90 13.96 5.20
CA GLY A 151 11.29 13.86 5.66
C GLY A 151 12.24 14.60 4.72
N VAL A 152 12.15 14.33 3.42
CA VAL A 152 12.94 15.02 2.38
C VAL A 152 12.62 16.52 2.37
N PHE A 153 11.34 16.89 2.35
CA PHE A 153 10.92 18.30 2.35
C PHE A 153 11.48 19.06 3.57
N LEU A 154 11.36 18.49 4.77
CA LEU A 154 11.81 19.11 6.03
C LEU A 154 13.33 19.17 6.11
N PHE A 155 14.04 18.17 5.56
CA PHE A 155 15.50 18.19 5.43
C PHE A 155 15.94 19.41 4.63
N LEU A 156 15.33 19.62 3.46
CA LEU A 156 15.62 20.76 2.58
C LEU A 156 15.22 22.11 3.20
N ARG A 157 14.31 22.10 4.17
CA ARG A 157 13.94 23.26 5.01
C ARG A 157 14.81 23.43 6.26
N GLN A 158 15.85 22.60 6.42
CA GLN A 158 16.79 22.60 7.55
C GLN A 158 16.12 22.28 8.92
N LYS A 159 14.93 21.68 8.91
CA LYS A 159 14.24 21.20 10.12
C LYS A 159 14.69 19.76 10.43
N LEU A 160 15.98 19.57 10.67
CA LEU A 160 16.63 18.25 10.68
C LEU A 160 16.04 17.28 11.70
N VAL A 161 15.79 17.72 12.94
CA VAL A 161 15.20 16.86 13.98
C VAL A 161 13.86 16.28 13.53
N VAL A 162 12.95 17.14 13.05
CA VAL A 162 11.62 16.71 12.59
C VAL A 162 11.72 15.86 11.32
N SER A 163 12.64 16.21 10.40
CA SER A 163 12.92 15.41 9.19
C SER A 163 13.32 13.98 9.53
N PHE A 164 14.26 13.81 10.46
CA PHE A 164 14.74 12.50 10.89
C PHE A 164 13.65 11.70 11.63
N LEU A 165 12.79 12.35 12.40
CA LEU A 165 11.61 11.68 12.99
C LEU A 165 10.65 11.13 11.93
N PHE A 166 10.41 11.86 10.84
CA PHE A 166 9.62 11.34 9.72
C PHE A 166 10.31 10.17 9.01
N PHE A 167 11.63 10.21 8.83
CA PHE A 167 12.37 9.07 8.29
C PHE A 167 12.32 7.84 9.21
N ALA A 168 12.42 8.03 10.52
CA ALA A 168 12.23 6.94 11.48
C ALA A 168 10.80 6.40 11.42
N ALA A 169 9.78 7.26 11.36
CA ALA A 169 8.39 6.84 11.21
C ALA A 169 8.16 6.02 9.92
N ALA A 170 8.79 6.38 8.81
CA ALA A 170 8.73 5.59 7.57
C ALA A 170 9.26 4.16 7.77
N ILE A 171 10.38 4.00 8.48
CA ILE A 171 10.98 2.70 8.82
C ILE A 171 10.05 1.85 9.72
N TYR A 172 9.34 2.47 10.67
CA TYR A 172 8.31 1.82 11.48
C TYR A 172 7.00 1.53 10.73
N THR A 173 6.88 1.97 9.47
CA THR A 173 5.64 1.85 8.71
C THR A 173 5.74 0.77 7.65
N TYR A 174 6.82 0.73 6.87
CA TYR A 174 6.89 -0.14 5.70
C TYR A 174 8.24 -0.83 5.50
N GLN A 175 8.23 -2.11 5.16
CA GLN A 175 9.43 -2.92 5.01
C GLN A 175 10.37 -2.41 3.92
N GLY A 176 9.82 -1.98 2.77
CA GLY A 176 10.65 -1.37 1.71
C GLY A 176 11.29 -0.05 2.14
N ALA A 177 10.69 0.66 3.13
CA ALA A 177 11.26 1.88 3.67
C ALA A 177 12.47 1.61 4.59
N VAL A 178 12.59 0.42 5.18
CA VAL A 178 13.78 0.00 5.95
C VAL A 178 15.04 0.07 5.08
N ILE A 179 14.92 -0.29 3.80
CA ILE A 179 16.03 -0.27 2.83
C ILE A 179 16.15 1.09 2.15
N ALA A 180 15.05 1.60 1.60
CA ALA A 180 15.10 2.82 0.79
C ALA A 180 15.39 4.09 1.61
N THR A 181 14.88 4.17 2.85
CA THR A 181 14.97 5.41 3.64
C THR A 181 16.40 5.77 4.04
N PRO A 182 17.22 4.86 4.61
CA PRO A 182 18.61 5.16 4.93
C PRO A 182 19.42 5.59 3.69
N LEU A 183 19.14 4.97 2.53
CA LEU A 183 19.81 5.30 1.27
C LEU A 183 19.38 6.67 0.72
N ILE A 184 18.09 7.01 0.81
CA ILE A 184 17.60 8.36 0.45
C ILE A 184 18.19 9.41 1.39
N LEU A 185 18.30 9.12 2.68
CA LEU A 185 18.94 10.01 3.65
C LEU A 185 20.44 10.18 3.37
N ALA A 186 21.15 9.10 3.02
CA ALA A 186 22.54 9.16 2.60
C ALA A 186 22.71 9.98 1.32
N LEU A 187 21.81 9.81 0.34
CA LEU A 187 21.79 10.64 -0.88
C LEU A 187 21.58 12.12 -0.55
N LEU A 188 20.66 12.46 0.37
CA LEU A 188 20.44 13.83 0.82
C LEU A 188 21.70 14.43 1.45
N VAL A 189 22.34 13.66 2.34
CA VAL A 189 23.59 14.09 3.00
C VAL A 189 24.69 14.29 1.97
N PHE A 190 24.85 13.35 1.05
CA PHE A 190 25.86 13.42 -0.01
C PHE A 190 25.64 14.62 -0.95
N VAL A 191 24.42 14.83 -1.45
CA VAL A 191 24.11 15.92 -2.39
C VAL A 191 24.24 17.30 -1.71
N HIS A 192 23.95 17.38 -0.40
CA HIS A 192 23.96 18.64 0.35
C HIS A 192 25.16 18.81 1.30
N HIS A 193 26.21 17.99 1.21
CA HIS A 193 27.36 17.99 2.13
C HIS A 193 28.01 19.36 2.33
N LYS A 194 28.11 20.18 1.26
CA LYS A 194 28.69 21.54 1.34
C LYS A 194 27.90 22.49 2.23
N ILE A 195 26.59 22.28 2.33
CA ILE A 195 25.67 23.11 3.13
C ILE A 195 25.50 22.49 4.54
N LEU A 196 25.90 21.23 4.73
CA LEU A 196 25.81 20.55 6.03
C LEU A 196 26.92 20.94 7.01
N HIS A 197 28.06 21.47 6.55
CA HIS A 197 29.16 21.88 7.43
C HIS A 197 28.72 22.93 8.48
N PRO A 198 28.00 24.02 8.11
CA PRO A 198 27.36 24.91 9.09
C PRO A 198 26.26 24.26 9.94
N TRP A 199 25.67 23.15 9.49
CA TRP A 199 24.56 22.46 10.17
C TRP A 199 25.04 21.37 11.14
N GLY A 200 26.35 21.09 11.24
CA GLY A 200 26.89 20.01 12.06
C GLY A 200 26.38 20.00 13.50
N LYS A 201 26.25 21.17 14.14
CA LYS A 201 25.68 21.33 15.49
C LYS A 201 24.20 20.93 15.59
N ARG A 202 23.44 21.01 14.51
CA ARG A 202 22.01 20.60 14.42
C ARG A 202 21.82 19.18 13.89
N LEU A 203 22.77 18.71 13.08
CA LEU A 203 22.73 17.38 12.48
C LEU A 203 23.00 16.30 13.54
N LEU A 204 23.98 16.51 14.43
CA LEU A 204 24.31 15.52 15.45
C LEU A 204 23.11 15.18 16.38
N PRO A 205 22.39 16.16 16.97
CA PRO A 205 21.18 15.84 17.75
C PRO A 205 20.11 15.11 16.94
N ALA A 206 19.93 15.45 15.66
CA ALA A 206 18.95 14.78 14.80
C ALA A 206 19.33 13.33 14.51
N VAL A 207 20.61 13.05 14.25
CA VAL A 207 21.15 11.70 14.05
C VAL A 207 21.04 10.88 15.34
N VAL A 208 21.45 11.45 16.48
CA VAL A 208 21.36 10.75 17.77
C VAL A 208 19.91 10.42 18.09
N LEU A 209 18.98 11.37 17.95
CA LEU A 209 17.56 11.13 18.17
C LEU A 209 17.02 10.04 17.24
N PHE A 210 17.38 10.06 15.95
CA PHE A 210 16.99 9.02 15.00
C PHE A 210 17.46 7.64 15.39
N LEU A 211 18.73 7.51 15.81
CA LEU A 211 19.28 6.24 16.27
C LEU A 211 18.56 5.75 17.53
N VAL A 212 18.27 6.65 18.48
CA VAL A 212 17.50 6.32 19.70
C VAL A 212 16.09 5.86 19.34
N VAL A 213 15.40 6.57 18.45
CA VAL A 213 14.02 6.24 18.04
C VAL A 213 13.97 4.93 17.26
N ILE A 214 14.96 4.62 16.43
CA ILE A 214 15.01 3.37 15.65
C ILE A 214 15.54 2.19 16.48
N TRP A 215 16.21 2.43 17.60
CA TRP A 215 16.82 1.38 18.40
C TRP A 215 15.87 0.22 18.77
N PRO A 216 14.61 0.45 19.21
CA PRO A 216 13.67 -0.64 19.46
C PRO A 216 13.42 -1.50 18.22
N PHE A 217 13.13 -0.88 17.07
CA PHE A 217 13.02 -1.59 15.80
C PHE A 217 14.31 -2.35 15.46
N PHE A 218 15.47 -1.71 15.53
CA PHE A 218 16.75 -2.32 15.17
C PHE A 218 17.04 -3.55 16.05
N SER A 219 16.87 -3.42 17.36
CA SER A 219 17.06 -4.51 18.32
C SER A 219 16.07 -5.66 18.14
N SER A 220 14.79 -5.37 17.88
CA SER A 220 13.76 -6.41 17.72
C SER A 220 13.69 -7.01 16.32
N TYR A 221 14.09 -6.29 15.27
CA TYR A 221 13.97 -6.72 13.88
C TYR A 221 15.28 -7.20 13.29
N VAL A 222 16.37 -6.44 13.48
CA VAL A 222 17.67 -6.71 12.84
C VAL A 222 18.51 -7.65 13.70
N LEU A 223 18.50 -7.49 15.02
CA LEU A 223 19.29 -8.32 15.94
C LEU A 223 18.60 -9.61 16.37
N SER A 224 17.35 -9.86 15.95
CA SER A 224 16.60 -11.06 16.30
C SER A 224 16.15 -11.83 15.06
N ASP A 225 15.82 -13.10 15.24
CA ASP A 225 15.34 -13.98 14.16
C ASP A 225 14.02 -13.50 13.52
N LYS A 226 13.32 -12.54 14.15
CA LYS A 226 12.02 -12.01 13.68
C LYS A 226 12.09 -11.33 12.31
N GLY A 227 13.20 -10.66 11.99
CA GLY A 227 13.41 -10.06 10.67
C GLY A 227 13.94 -11.05 9.63
N HIS A 228 14.61 -12.11 10.08
CA HIS A 228 15.21 -13.12 9.20
C HIS A 228 14.15 -13.96 8.48
N THR A 229 13.05 -14.34 9.14
CA THR A 229 12.01 -15.21 8.55
C THR A 229 11.48 -14.70 7.20
N ARG A 230 11.20 -13.40 7.10
CA ARG A 230 10.72 -12.76 5.86
C ARG A 230 11.84 -12.51 4.86
N ALA A 231 13.03 -12.14 5.34
CA ALA A 231 14.21 -11.96 4.51
C ALA A 231 14.74 -13.27 3.90
N THR A 232 14.31 -14.43 4.41
CA THR A 232 14.64 -15.75 3.88
C THR A 232 13.54 -16.38 3.04
N SER A 233 12.28 -15.93 3.09
CA SER A 233 11.20 -16.47 2.26
C SER A 233 11.09 -15.76 0.91
N GLU A 234 11.11 -14.42 0.93
CA GLU A 234 10.81 -13.55 -0.20
C GLU A 234 12.06 -12.94 -0.82
N ASN A 235 13.18 -13.67 -0.85
CA ASN A 235 14.48 -13.16 -1.27
C ASN A 235 14.87 -13.62 -2.69
N PHE A 236 15.41 -12.70 -3.49
CA PHE A 236 15.93 -13.02 -4.83
C PHE A 236 17.02 -14.11 -4.81
N LEU A 237 17.71 -14.32 -3.68
CA LEU A 237 18.68 -15.38 -3.49
C LEU A 237 18.09 -16.80 -3.56
N ASN A 238 16.78 -16.92 -3.32
CA ASN A 238 16.07 -18.20 -3.39
C ASN A 238 15.56 -18.51 -4.81
N MET A 239 15.68 -17.56 -5.74
CA MET A 239 15.27 -17.77 -7.12
C MET A 239 16.28 -18.69 -7.82
N PRO A 240 15.83 -19.60 -8.71
CA PRO A 240 16.73 -20.38 -9.54
C PRO A 240 17.70 -19.49 -10.33
N GLY A 241 18.93 -19.96 -10.57
CA GLY A 241 19.92 -19.27 -11.38
C GLY A 241 20.90 -18.39 -10.57
N SER A 242 21.57 -17.48 -11.27
CA SER A 242 22.61 -16.62 -10.67
C SER A 242 21.98 -15.47 -9.87
N PRO A 243 22.34 -15.28 -8.58
CA PRO A 243 21.90 -14.13 -7.79
C PRO A 243 22.12 -12.78 -8.46
N ALA A 244 23.27 -12.59 -9.12
CA ALA A 244 23.58 -11.34 -9.79
C ALA A 244 22.62 -11.09 -10.97
N THR A 245 22.34 -12.12 -11.77
CA THR A 245 21.39 -12.04 -12.89
C THR A 245 19.97 -11.79 -12.38
N ASN A 246 19.56 -12.46 -11.30
CA ASN A 246 18.24 -12.28 -10.69
C ASN A 246 18.06 -10.85 -10.19
N PHE A 247 19.04 -10.31 -9.46
CA PHE A 247 19.02 -8.92 -9.00
C PHE A 247 18.94 -7.92 -10.17
N VAL A 248 19.79 -8.07 -11.19
CA VAL A 248 19.79 -7.16 -12.35
C VAL A 248 18.47 -7.23 -13.10
N THR A 249 17.96 -8.44 -13.34
CA THR A 249 16.68 -8.66 -14.03
C THR A 249 15.54 -8.02 -13.26
N ASN A 250 15.46 -8.27 -11.94
CA ASN A 250 14.44 -7.69 -11.09
C ASN A 250 14.56 -6.16 -11.02
N TYR A 251 15.77 -5.62 -10.90
CA TYR A 251 15.97 -4.17 -10.85
C TYR A 251 15.56 -3.49 -12.15
N VAL A 252 15.98 -4.02 -13.30
CA VAL A 252 15.66 -3.44 -14.63
C VAL A 252 14.18 -3.61 -14.96
N SER A 253 13.52 -4.69 -14.53
CA SER A 253 12.10 -4.92 -14.82
C SER A 253 11.18 -3.84 -14.23
N ASN A 254 11.57 -3.23 -13.10
CA ASN A 254 10.86 -2.08 -12.49
C ASN A 254 10.90 -0.80 -13.36
N TYR A 255 11.73 -0.77 -14.40
CA TYR A 255 11.82 0.32 -15.39
C TYR A 255 11.29 -0.06 -16.77
N SER A 256 10.76 -1.28 -16.93
CA SER A 256 10.23 -1.72 -18.21
C SER A 256 9.04 -0.83 -18.63
N LEU A 257 8.95 -0.56 -19.93
CA LEU A 257 7.86 0.25 -20.47
C LEU A 257 6.50 -0.44 -20.26
N ASP A 258 6.49 -1.76 -20.32
CA ASP A 258 5.29 -2.58 -20.08
C ASP A 258 4.69 -2.31 -18.69
N TYR A 259 5.51 -2.46 -17.66
CA TYR A 259 5.14 -2.20 -16.28
C TYR A 259 4.78 -0.72 -16.04
N LEU A 260 5.60 0.21 -16.54
CA LEU A 260 5.38 1.63 -16.26
C LEU A 260 4.22 2.23 -17.04
N PHE A 261 3.92 1.80 -18.27
CA PHE A 261 3.00 2.54 -19.15
C PHE A 261 1.87 1.71 -19.79
N PHE A 262 1.99 0.37 -19.85
CA PHE A 262 1.03 -0.45 -20.60
C PHE A 262 0.16 -1.35 -19.71
N HIS A 263 0.74 -2.28 -18.95
CA HIS A 263 -0.01 -3.29 -18.21
C HIS A 263 0.09 -3.16 -16.68
N GLY A 264 1.11 -2.49 -16.15
CA GLY A 264 1.24 -2.31 -14.71
C GLY A 264 1.65 -3.58 -13.98
N ASP A 265 1.31 -3.63 -12.69
CA ASP A 265 1.52 -4.83 -11.85
C ASP A 265 0.53 -5.93 -12.27
N GLN A 266 0.93 -7.19 -12.09
CA GLN A 266 0.10 -8.35 -12.44
C GLN A 266 -0.83 -8.81 -11.32
N ASP A 267 -0.62 -8.32 -10.10
CA ASP A 267 -1.55 -8.50 -8.98
C ASP A 267 -2.70 -7.47 -9.09
N GLY A 268 -3.95 -7.94 -9.11
CA GLY A 268 -5.12 -7.06 -9.20
C GLY A 268 -5.29 -6.17 -7.97
N ARG A 269 -4.64 -6.44 -6.83
CA ARG A 269 -4.61 -5.49 -5.70
C ARG A 269 -3.71 -4.29 -5.95
N HIS A 270 -2.79 -4.39 -6.92
CA HIS A 270 -1.74 -3.42 -7.18
C HIS A 270 -1.91 -2.67 -8.52
N SER A 271 -2.86 -3.08 -9.35
CA SER A 271 -3.11 -2.48 -10.67
C SER A 271 -4.49 -2.85 -11.20
N VAL A 272 -5.03 -2.02 -12.10
CA VAL A 272 -6.20 -2.37 -12.93
C VAL A 272 -5.84 -3.29 -14.11
N LYS A 273 -4.56 -3.67 -14.25
CA LYS A 273 -3.91 -4.54 -15.27
C LYS A 273 -4.13 -4.18 -16.75
N LYS A 274 -4.87 -3.11 -17.01
CA LYS A 274 -5.20 -2.60 -18.35
C LYS A 274 -4.44 -1.31 -18.70
N LEU A 275 -3.72 -0.75 -17.74
CA LEU A 275 -2.93 0.48 -17.83
C LEU A 275 -1.67 0.33 -16.99
N GLY A 276 -0.61 1.04 -17.38
CA GLY A 276 0.62 1.11 -16.60
C GLY A 276 0.48 1.83 -15.26
N GLN A 277 1.51 1.73 -14.42
CA GLN A 277 1.58 2.49 -13.16
C GLN A 277 1.65 4.01 -13.38
N LEU A 278 2.08 4.43 -14.57
CA LEU A 278 2.08 5.79 -15.08
C LEU A 278 1.20 5.86 -16.32
N TYR A 279 0.62 7.02 -16.59
CA TYR A 279 -0.14 7.20 -17.82
C TYR A 279 0.78 7.21 -19.04
N LEU A 280 0.32 6.67 -20.17
CA LEU A 280 1.08 6.67 -21.42
C LEU A 280 1.48 8.08 -21.89
N TRP A 281 0.63 9.09 -21.68
CA TRP A 281 0.97 10.48 -22.02
C TRP A 281 2.15 11.03 -21.19
N GLN A 282 2.49 10.41 -20.05
CA GLN A 282 3.65 10.78 -19.26
C GLN A 282 4.96 10.35 -19.91
N LEU A 283 4.95 9.34 -20.80
CA LEU A 283 6.14 8.83 -21.48
C LEU A 283 7.00 9.95 -22.11
N PRO A 284 6.48 10.79 -23.05
CA PRO A 284 7.27 11.88 -23.61
C PRO A 284 7.67 12.93 -22.56
N THR A 285 6.80 13.22 -21.59
CA THR A 285 7.11 14.21 -20.54
C THR A 285 8.23 13.75 -19.61
N ILE A 286 8.34 12.45 -19.34
CA ILE A 286 9.39 11.88 -18.48
C ILE A 286 10.75 11.96 -19.17
N PHE A 287 10.85 11.58 -20.44
CA PHE A 287 12.10 11.69 -21.20
C PHE A 287 12.58 13.13 -21.32
N ILE A 288 11.66 14.07 -21.57
CA ILE A 288 11.99 15.50 -21.62
C ILE A 288 12.36 16.04 -20.24
N GLY A 289 11.67 15.62 -19.19
CA GLY A 289 12.01 15.94 -17.81
C GLY A 289 13.42 15.49 -17.47
N LEU A 290 13.77 14.26 -17.83
CA LEU A 290 15.11 13.69 -17.64
C LEU A 290 16.16 14.50 -18.41
N TYR A 291 15.93 14.79 -19.68
CA TYR A 291 16.80 15.65 -20.48
C TYR A 291 17.03 17.01 -19.80
N VAL A 292 15.97 17.67 -19.34
CA VAL A 292 16.05 18.98 -18.67
C VAL A 292 16.88 18.89 -17.39
N LEU A 293 16.67 17.88 -16.55
CA LEU A 293 17.41 17.71 -15.29
C LEU A 293 18.89 17.40 -15.54
N LEU A 294 19.20 16.51 -16.49
CA LEU A 294 20.57 16.16 -16.87
C LEU A 294 21.32 17.33 -17.49
N ARG A 295 20.67 18.16 -18.31
CA ARG A 295 21.28 19.36 -18.89
C ARG A 295 21.55 20.44 -17.84
N ARG A 296 20.67 20.60 -16.85
CA ARG A 296 20.82 21.60 -15.79
C ARG A 296 21.85 21.22 -14.74
N ARG A 297 22.15 19.92 -14.55
CA ARG A 297 23.13 19.41 -13.57
C ARG A 297 22.96 19.98 -12.15
N THR A 298 21.70 20.06 -11.69
CA THR A 298 21.36 20.61 -10.37
C THR A 298 21.34 19.54 -9.30
N THR A 299 21.54 19.95 -8.04
CA THR A 299 21.35 19.09 -6.86
C THR A 299 19.94 18.49 -6.81
N ALA A 300 18.91 19.28 -7.16
CA ALA A 300 17.53 18.81 -7.27
C ALA A 300 17.38 17.68 -8.30
N GLY A 301 18.03 17.82 -9.47
CA GLY A 301 18.02 16.78 -10.50
C GLY A 301 18.68 15.48 -10.02
N CYS A 302 19.84 15.58 -9.36
CA CYS A 302 20.53 14.44 -8.77
C CYS A 302 19.66 13.75 -7.70
N LEU A 303 19.01 14.54 -6.84
CA LEU A 303 18.14 14.01 -5.79
C LEU A 303 16.92 13.26 -6.37
N ILE A 304 16.26 13.79 -7.39
CA ILE A 304 15.08 13.15 -7.98
C ILE A 304 15.45 11.86 -8.71
N ILE A 305 16.50 11.89 -9.53
CA ILE A 305 16.97 10.71 -10.26
C ILE A 305 17.47 9.67 -9.26
N GLY A 306 18.30 10.06 -8.29
CA GLY A 306 18.81 9.17 -7.26
C GLY A 306 17.71 8.58 -6.40
N TRP A 307 16.66 9.35 -6.05
CA TRP A 307 15.49 8.83 -5.35
C TRP A 307 14.80 7.75 -6.17
N ILE A 308 14.46 8.01 -7.44
CA ILE A 308 13.81 7.00 -8.30
C ILE A 308 14.65 5.71 -8.35
N LEU A 309 15.97 5.82 -8.49
CA LEU A 309 16.88 4.68 -8.52
C LEU A 309 16.87 3.89 -7.20
N ILE A 310 17.04 4.57 -6.08
CA ILE A 310 17.10 3.96 -4.74
C ILE A 310 15.76 3.31 -4.37
N ALA A 311 14.64 3.95 -4.68
CA ALA A 311 13.32 3.49 -4.28
C ALA A 311 12.85 2.21 -4.99
N ASN A 312 13.51 1.80 -6.08
CA ASN A 312 13.27 0.50 -6.74
C ASN A 312 14.29 -0.58 -6.33
N LEU A 313 15.17 -0.32 -5.36
CA LEU A 313 16.01 -1.38 -4.77
C LEU A 313 15.20 -2.42 -3.98
N PRO A 314 14.18 -2.05 -3.16
CA PRO A 314 13.39 -3.05 -2.44
C PRO A 314 12.75 -4.13 -3.33
N PRO A 315 12.03 -3.84 -4.43
CA PRO A 315 11.47 -4.89 -5.30
C PRO A 315 12.57 -5.73 -5.96
N ALA A 316 13.74 -5.16 -6.25
CA ALA A 316 14.85 -5.89 -6.85
C ALA A 316 15.42 -7.01 -5.97
N LEU A 317 15.25 -6.90 -4.64
CA LEU A 317 15.73 -7.86 -3.65
C LEU A 317 14.72 -8.97 -3.36
N THR A 318 13.60 -9.03 -4.09
CA THR A 318 12.52 -10.00 -3.83
C THR A 318 12.32 -10.99 -4.97
N THR A 319 11.54 -12.04 -4.72
CA THR A 319 11.21 -13.09 -5.69
C THR A 319 10.23 -12.63 -6.78
N VAL A 320 9.44 -11.59 -6.51
CA VAL A 320 8.43 -11.05 -7.44
C VAL A 320 8.83 -9.62 -7.83
N SER A 321 9.23 -9.45 -9.09
CA SER A 321 9.58 -8.15 -9.67
C SER A 321 9.20 -8.11 -11.16
N PRO A 322 8.67 -7.00 -11.70
CA PRO A 322 8.43 -5.72 -11.03
C PRO A 322 7.27 -5.80 -10.03
N HIS A 323 7.23 -4.87 -9.06
CA HIS A 323 6.22 -4.90 -8.02
C HIS A 323 5.85 -3.51 -7.49
N ALA A 324 4.60 -3.10 -7.71
CA ALA A 324 4.15 -1.73 -7.50
C ALA A 324 4.06 -1.32 -6.04
N LEU A 325 3.69 -2.23 -5.14
CA LEU A 325 3.72 -1.91 -3.70
C LEU A 325 5.15 -1.68 -3.21
N ARG A 326 6.10 -2.49 -3.70
CA ARG A 326 7.51 -2.49 -3.27
C ARG A 326 8.28 -1.32 -3.86
N GLY A 327 7.96 -0.93 -5.09
CA GLY A 327 8.51 0.26 -5.76
C GLY A 327 7.76 1.56 -5.46
N LEU A 328 6.68 1.56 -4.65
CA LEU A 328 5.79 2.71 -4.45
C LEU A 328 6.53 3.98 -3.99
N LEU A 329 7.63 3.82 -3.25
CA LEU A 329 8.46 4.94 -2.78
C LEU A 329 9.04 5.77 -3.94
N ALA A 330 9.12 5.24 -5.17
CA ALA A 330 9.59 5.96 -6.35
C ALA A 330 8.51 6.87 -6.99
N MET A 331 7.23 6.67 -6.65
CA MET A 331 6.09 7.27 -7.33
C MET A 331 6.18 8.80 -7.38
N VAL A 332 6.46 9.47 -6.25
CA VAL A 332 6.60 10.93 -6.20
C VAL A 332 7.72 11.42 -7.12
N GLY A 333 8.86 10.72 -7.16
CA GLY A 333 9.97 11.05 -8.05
C GLY A 333 9.54 11.04 -9.52
N TRP A 334 8.82 10.00 -9.96
CA TRP A 334 8.28 9.89 -11.32
C TRP A 334 7.31 11.04 -11.66
N GLN A 335 6.40 11.39 -10.75
CA GLN A 335 5.45 12.48 -10.99
C GLN A 335 6.15 13.84 -11.09
N ILE A 336 7.17 14.08 -10.27
CA ILE A 336 8.00 15.29 -10.35
C ILE A 336 8.74 15.35 -11.68
N LEU A 337 9.36 14.24 -12.10
CA LEU A 337 10.09 14.16 -13.37
C LEU A 337 9.18 14.46 -14.57
N SER A 338 8.00 13.83 -14.61
CA SER A 338 6.96 14.08 -15.61
C SER A 338 6.51 15.56 -15.60
N ALA A 339 6.28 16.14 -14.43
CA ALA A 339 5.84 17.54 -14.31
C ALA A 339 6.89 18.54 -14.82
N VAL A 340 8.19 18.28 -14.60
CA VAL A 340 9.27 19.12 -15.16
C VAL A 340 9.23 19.12 -16.68
N GLY A 341 9.10 17.94 -17.32
CA GLY A 341 9.01 17.86 -18.77
C GLY A 341 7.71 18.41 -19.34
N ALA A 342 6.58 18.22 -18.64
CA ALA A 342 5.30 18.80 -19.03
C ALA A 342 5.37 20.34 -19.04
N VAL A 343 5.93 20.97 -17.99
CA VAL A 343 6.14 22.43 -17.97
C VAL A 343 7.07 22.88 -19.10
N PHE A 344 8.15 22.13 -19.35
CA PHE A 344 9.07 22.45 -20.45
C PHE A 344 8.38 22.43 -21.82
N LEU A 345 7.55 21.42 -22.08
CA LEU A 345 6.75 21.30 -23.31
C LEU A 345 5.70 22.39 -23.43
N LEU A 346 4.87 22.57 -22.40
CA LEU A 346 3.76 23.53 -22.41
C LEU A 346 4.22 24.99 -22.57
N THR A 347 5.47 25.31 -22.24
CA THR A 347 6.02 26.66 -22.45
C THR A 347 6.55 26.89 -23.87
N ARG A 348 6.70 25.83 -24.69
CA ARG A 348 7.27 25.90 -26.04
C ARG A 348 6.29 25.53 -27.15
N LEU A 349 5.25 24.77 -26.80
CA LEU A 349 4.25 24.34 -27.77
C LEU A 349 3.23 25.44 -28.10
N PRO A 350 2.83 25.59 -29.37
CA PRO A 350 1.75 26.50 -29.76
C PRO A 350 0.42 26.07 -29.14
N ARG A 351 -0.57 26.97 -29.18
CA ARG A 351 -1.85 26.79 -28.47
C ARG A 351 -2.58 25.49 -28.83
N PHE A 352 -2.55 25.09 -30.11
CA PHE A 352 -3.16 23.86 -30.59
C PHE A 352 -2.62 22.61 -29.88
N TRP A 353 -1.30 22.40 -29.88
CA TRP A 353 -0.67 21.24 -29.24
C TRP A 353 -0.87 21.22 -27.72
N ARG A 354 -0.98 22.40 -27.08
CA ARG A 354 -1.35 22.49 -25.66
C ARG A 354 -2.78 22.00 -25.41
N PHE A 355 -3.72 22.41 -26.25
CA PHE A 355 -5.11 21.95 -26.17
C PHE A 355 -5.22 20.43 -26.39
N LEU A 356 -4.55 19.91 -27.41
CA LEU A 356 -4.51 18.46 -27.68
C LEU A 356 -3.92 17.69 -26.49
N GLY A 357 -2.83 18.17 -25.89
CA GLY A 357 -2.25 17.56 -24.71
C GLY A 357 -3.21 17.50 -23.51
N VAL A 358 -3.98 18.57 -23.29
CA VAL A 358 -5.02 18.60 -22.24
C VAL A 358 -6.17 17.63 -22.57
N ALA A 359 -6.57 17.52 -23.84
CA ALA A 359 -7.61 16.58 -24.26
C ALA A 359 -7.18 15.12 -24.06
N ILE A 360 -5.93 14.77 -24.43
CA ILE A 360 -5.35 13.43 -24.20
C ILE A 360 -5.29 13.12 -22.70
N PHE A 361 -4.83 14.08 -21.90
CA PHE A 361 -4.81 13.96 -20.44
C PHE A 361 -6.21 13.69 -19.87
N ALA A 362 -7.21 14.48 -20.28
CA ALA A 362 -8.58 14.34 -19.80
C ALA A 362 -9.19 13.00 -20.20
N TYR A 363 -8.98 12.58 -21.45
CA TYR A 363 -9.40 11.26 -21.94
C TYR A 363 -8.77 10.13 -21.12
N ALA A 364 -7.43 10.15 -20.94
CA ALA A 364 -6.72 9.13 -20.17
C ALA A 364 -7.20 9.06 -18.71
N LEU A 365 -7.48 10.21 -18.10
CA LEU A 365 -8.04 10.27 -16.75
C LEU A 365 -9.44 9.65 -16.70
N VAL A 366 -10.35 10.04 -17.59
CA VAL A 366 -11.72 9.49 -17.64
C VAL A 366 -11.69 7.98 -17.86
N VAL A 367 -10.86 7.49 -18.79
CA VAL A 367 -10.70 6.05 -19.04
C VAL A 367 -10.20 5.33 -17.79
N TYR A 368 -9.16 5.84 -17.12
CA TYR A 368 -8.65 5.21 -15.90
C TYR A 368 -9.70 5.19 -14.79
N LEU A 369 -10.40 6.31 -14.53
CA LEU A 369 -11.43 6.37 -13.50
C LEU A 369 -12.61 5.46 -13.81
N HIS A 370 -12.98 5.30 -15.09
CA HIS A 370 -14.01 4.35 -15.49
C HIS A 370 -13.56 2.90 -15.25
N LEU A 371 -12.33 2.54 -15.64
CA LEU A 371 -11.77 1.23 -15.34
C LEU A 371 -11.69 0.96 -13.83
N TYR A 372 -11.29 1.97 -13.05
CA TYR A 372 -11.09 1.86 -11.61
C TYR A 372 -12.41 1.80 -10.82
N TYR A 373 -13.40 2.65 -11.07
CA TYR A 373 -14.62 2.67 -10.25
C TYR A 373 -15.76 1.76 -10.77
N VAL A 374 -15.68 1.30 -12.02
CA VAL A 374 -16.76 0.50 -12.64
C VAL A 374 -16.34 -0.94 -12.83
N HIS A 375 -15.17 -1.18 -13.44
CA HIS A 375 -14.76 -2.54 -13.82
C HIS A 375 -13.94 -3.24 -12.74
N TYR A 376 -13.02 -2.52 -12.10
CA TYR A 376 -12.06 -3.06 -11.16
C TYR A 376 -12.68 -3.77 -9.94
N PRO A 377 -13.72 -3.23 -9.25
CA PRO A 377 -14.28 -3.88 -8.06
C PRO A 377 -14.93 -5.23 -8.37
N ILE A 378 -15.37 -5.41 -9.62
CA ILE A 378 -16.02 -6.64 -10.10
C ILE A 378 -14.94 -7.61 -10.61
N ALA A 379 -14.05 -7.12 -11.48
CA ALA A 379 -13.04 -7.94 -12.15
C ALA A 379 -12.00 -8.54 -11.20
N TYR A 380 -11.68 -7.84 -10.10
CA TYR A 380 -10.66 -8.27 -9.15
C TYR A 380 -11.22 -8.59 -7.76
N ALA A 381 -12.53 -8.85 -7.65
CA ALA A 381 -13.17 -9.19 -6.37
C ALA A 381 -12.51 -10.41 -5.69
N ALA A 382 -12.07 -11.39 -6.48
CA ALA A 382 -11.35 -12.57 -6.00
C ALA A 382 -10.00 -12.21 -5.35
N ASP A 383 -9.24 -11.29 -5.93
CA ASP A 383 -7.95 -10.83 -5.39
C ASP A 383 -8.12 -10.09 -4.05
N TRP A 384 -9.29 -9.46 -3.85
CA TRP A 384 -9.71 -8.86 -2.57
C TRP A 384 -10.43 -9.83 -1.63
N GLN A 385 -10.45 -11.13 -1.99
CA GLN A 385 -10.98 -12.20 -1.16
C GLN A 385 -12.46 -12.00 -0.79
N ASP A 386 -13.23 -11.40 -1.70
CA ASP A 386 -14.65 -11.11 -1.52
C ASP A 386 -15.48 -12.37 -1.22
N GLY A 387 -16.63 -12.18 -0.58
CA GLY A 387 -17.53 -13.24 -0.15
C GLY A 387 -17.35 -13.66 1.31
N ARG A 388 -16.18 -13.44 1.92
CA ARG A 388 -15.90 -13.92 3.29
C ARG A 388 -16.74 -13.21 4.35
N ARG A 389 -16.94 -11.89 4.21
CA ARG A 389 -17.86 -11.10 5.04
C ARG A 389 -19.30 -11.62 4.92
N GLN A 390 -19.74 -11.89 3.70
CA GLN A 390 -21.08 -12.39 3.37
C GLN A 390 -21.30 -13.79 3.94
N THR A 391 -20.28 -14.66 3.87
CA THR A 391 -20.29 -15.99 4.49
C THR A 391 -20.52 -15.91 6.00
N ILE A 392 -19.72 -15.11 6.73
CA ILE A 392 -19.89 -14.99 8.19
C ILE A 392 -21.22 -14.34 8.56
N ALA A 393 -21.69 -13.36 7.79
CA ALA A 393 -22.99 -12.75 7.99
C ALA A 393 -24.14 -13.77 7.84
N PHE A 394 -24.05 -14.67 6.85
CA PHE A 394 -25.02 -15.76 6.69
C PHE A 394 -24.92 -16.78 7.82
N VAL A 395 -23.71 -17.22 8.18
CA VAL A 395 -23.48 -18.18 9.27
C VAL A 395 -24.07 -17.65 10.57
N LYS A 396 -23.86 -16.37 10.90
CA LYS A 396 -24.49 -15.69 12.05
C LYS A 396 -26.01 -15.81 12.10
N SER A 397 -26.68 -15.87 10.93
CA SER A 397 -28.14 -15.94 10.87
C SER A 397 -28.70 -17.34 11.12
N VAL A 398 -27.88 -18.40 11.03
CA VAL A 398 -28.34 -19.79 11.12
C VAL A 398 -27.62 -20.61 12.19
N GLU A 399 -26.50 -20.13 12.73
CA GLU A 399 -25.62 -20.84 13.65
C GLU A 399 -26.32 -21.43 14.88
N ALA A 400 -27.39 -20.79 15.37
CA ALA A 400 -28.12 -21.24 16.55
C ALA A 400 -28.78 -22.62 16.38
N ASN A 401 -28.95 -23.09 15.14
CA ASN A 401 -29.53 -24.38 14.80
C ASN A 401 -28.51 -25.53 14.71
N TYR A 402 -27.22 -25.23 14.93
CA TYR A 402 -26.11 -26.15 14.68
C TYR A 402 -25.16 -26.21 15.89
N ASP A 403 -24.79 -27.44 16.24
CA ASP A 403 -23.86 -27.76 17.33
C ASP A 403 -22.42 -27.47 16.92
N HIS A 404 -22.07 -27.77 15.66
CA HIS A 404 -20.74 -27.60 15.09
C HIS A 404 -20.78 -26.81 13.78
N ILE A 405 -19.73 -26.02 13.53
CA ILE A 405 -19.55 -25.28 12.29
C ILE A 405 -18.17 -25.63 11.72
N TYR A 406 -18.16 -26.47 10.69
CA TYR A 406 -16.95 -26.86 9.98
C TYR A 406 -16.58 -25.83 8.92
N ILE A 407 -15.36 -25.33 8.98
CA ILE A 407 -14.84 -24.32 8.06
C ILE A 407 -13.69 -24.93 7.26
N GLY A 408 -13.83 -24.95 5.94
CA GLY A 408 -12.76 -25.38 5.05
C GLY A 408 -11.53 -24.47 5.17
N LYS A 409 -10.33 -25.05 5.10
CA LYS A 409 -9.05 -24.33 5.23
C LYS A 409 -8.87 -23.14 4.25
N ASP A 410 -9.60 -23.12 3.14
CA ASP A 410 -9.58 -22.02 2.16
C ASP A 410 -10.23 -20.72 2.71
N PHE A 411 -10.96 -20.81 3.83
CA PHE A 411 -11.48 -19.65 4.55
C PHE A 411 -10.52 -19.28 5.69
N GLU A 412 -9.68 -18.27 5.49
CA GLU A 412 -8.58 -17.99 6.41
C GLU A 412 -9.10 -17.58 7.81
N PRO A 413 -8.50 -18.11 8.91
CA PRO A 413 -8.94 -17.85 10.29
C PRO A 413 -9.07 -16.39 10.68
N ILE A 414 -8.32 -15.50 10.02
CA ILE A 414 -8.37 -14.07 10.31
C ILE A 414 -9.74 -13.47 10.02
N TYR A 415 -10.47 -13.99 9.03
CA TYR A 415 -11.78 -13.46 8.66
C TYR A 415 -12.87 -13.87 9.64
N LEU A 416 -12.75 -15.08 10.21
CA LEU A 416 -13.61 -15.51 11.30
C LEU A 416 -13.39 -14.57 12.48
N ARG A 417 -12.13 -14.37 12.90
CA ARG A 417 -11.78 -13.48 14.01
C ARG A 417 -12.21 -12.02 13.79
N LEU A 418 -12.14 -11.52 12.56
CA LEU A 418 -12.53 -10.15 12.25
C LEU A 418 -14.06 -9.96 12.27
N TYR A 419 -14.78 -10.80 11.54
CA TYR A 419 -16.23 -10.64 11.37
C TYR A 419 -17.05 -11.30 12.49
N TRP A 420 -16.42 -12.18 13.26
CA TRP A 420 -16.89 -12.71 14.53
C TRP A 420 -15.83 -12.37 15.58
N PRO A 421 -15.86 -11.16 16.18
CA PRO A 421 -14.80 -10.67 17.06
C PRO A 421 -14.72 -11.46 18.37
N ILE A 422 -14.06 -12.61 18.29
CA ILE A 422 -13.65 -13.44 19.41
C ILE A 422 -12.52 -12.71 20.11
N GLU A 423 -12.54 -12.66 21.44
CA GLU A 423 -11.43 -12.04 22.18
C GLU A 423 -10.11 -12.78 21.90
N PRO A 424 -8.99 -12.04 21.78
CA PRO A 424 -7.66 -12.63 21.63
C PRO A 424 -7.40 -13.72 22.67
N GLY A 425 -6.89 -14.87 22.22
CA GLY A 425 -6.61 -16.01 23.10
C GLY A 425 -7.81 -16.89 23.49
N LYS A 426 -9.06 -16.52 23.15
CA LYS A 426 -10.20 -17.42 23.34
C LYS A 426 -10.27 -18.48 22.24
N GLU A 427 -10.72 -19.67 22.62
CA GLU A 427 -10.98 -20.76 21.70
C GLU A 427 -12.10 -20.41 20.71
N LEU A 428 -12.06 -21.02 19.53
CA LEU A 428 -13.07 -20.81 18.49
C LEU A 428 -14.41 -21.49 18.82
N GLY A 429 -14.52 -22.19 19.96
CA GLY A 429 -15.74 -22.85 20.40
C GLY A 429 -16.23 -23.87 19.38
N LYS A 430 -17.42 -23.64 18.81
CA LYS A 430 -18.03 -24.55 17.84
C LYS A 430 -17.47 -24.50 16.42
N PHE A 431 -16.58 -23.55 16.12
CA PHE A 431 -15.94 -23.47 14.80
C PHE A 431 -14.75 -24.42 14.72
N VAL A 432 -14.79 -25.36 13.77
CA VAL A 432 -13.76 -26.39 13.59
C VAL A 432 -13.22 -26.31 12.16
N TYR A 433 -11.91 -26.22 12.01
CA TYR A 433 -11.27 -26.20 10.69
C TYR A 433 -11.04 -27.60 10.13
N PHE A 434 -11.30 -27.80 8.85
CA PHE A 434 -11.01 -29.06 8.15
C PHE A 434 -10.41 -28.83 6.76
N ASP A 435 -9.79 -29.87 6.21
CA ASP A 435 -9.28 -29.85 4.84
C ASP A 435 -10.28 -30.51 3.88
N PRO A 436 -10.99 -29.74 3.04
CA PRO A 436 -11.99 -30.28 2.12
C PRO A 436 -11.42 -31.21 1.05
N LYS A 437 -10.09 -31.31 0.93
CA LYS A 437 -9.40 -32.22 -0.02
C LYS A 437 -8.98 -33.56 0.58
N VAL A 438 -8.94 -33.68 1.92
CA VAL A 438 -8.35 -34.86 2.59
C VAL A 438 -9.46 -35.75 3.16
N GLU A 439 -10.24 -35.23 4.10
CA GLU A 439 -11.35 -35.98 4.71
C GLU A 439 -12.53 -35.03 4.96
N PRO A 440 -13.76 -35.44 4.60
CA PRO A 440 -14.94 -34.71 5.03
C PRO A 440 -15.02 -34.74 6.56
N PRO A 441 -15.60 -33.70 7.20
CA PRO A 441 -15.70 -33.65 8.64
C PRO A 441 -16.41 -34.90 9.18
N PRO A 442 -16.04 -35.37 10.39
CA PRO A 442 -16.66 -36.55 10.98
C PRO A 442 -18.17 -36.34 11.03
N GLY A 443 -18.91 -37.25 10.37
CA GLY A 443 -20.37 -37.23 10.32
C GLY A 443 -20.93 -37.27 11.74
N PRO A 444 -21.88 -36.41 12.11
CA PRO A 444 -22.39 -36.42 13.47
C PRO A 444 -23.24 -37.66 13.71
N SER A 445 -22.91 -38.40 14.76
CA SER A 445 -23.83 -39.32 15.41
C SER A 445 -24.86 -38.49 16.20
N GLY A 446 -25.90 -37.99 15.52
CA GLY A 446 -27.06 -37.34 16.16
C GLY A 446 -26.96 -35.85 16.49
N GLN A 447 -26.01 -35.12 15.90
CA GLN A 447 -25.86 -33.65 16.04
C GLN A 447 -26.07 -32.96 14.68
N ARG A 448 -26.38 -31.66 14.68
CA ARG A 448 -26.51 -30.86 13.45
C ARG A 448 -25.26 -30.05 13.21
N SER A 449 -24.72 -30.13 11.99
CA SER A 449 -23.50 -29.40 11.63
C SER A 449 -23.70 -28.49 10.43
N LEU A 450 -23.00 -27.36 10.44
CA LEU A 450 -22.93 -26.46 9.31
C LEU A 450 -21.55 -26.61 8.65
N ILE A 451 -21.48 -26.77 7.33
CA ILE A 451 -20.20 -26.82 6.60
C ILE A 451 -20.06 -25.59 5.72
N ILE A 452 -18.92 -24.91 5.80
CA ILE A 452 -18.50 -23.86 4.87
C ILE A 452 -17.36 -24.43 4.02
N ALA A 453 -17.57 -24.58 2.73
CA ALA A 453 -16.57 -25.15 1.84
C ALA A 453 -16.56 -24.47 0.46
N PRO A 454 -15.47 -24.62 -0.32
CA PRO A 454 -15.42 -24.12 -1.69
C PRO A 454 -16.54 -24.72 -2.58
N PRO A 455 -16.89 -24.09 -3.72
CA PRO A 455 -18.03 -24.50 -4.51
C PRO A 455 -17.91 -25.90 -5.14
N TRP A 456 -16.68 -26.41 -5.28
CA TRP A 456 -16.38 -27.75 -5.80
C TRP A 456 -16.52 -28.86 -4.75
N PHE A 457 -16.63 -28.52 -3.46
CA PHE A 457 -16.80 -29.51 -2.40
C PHE A 457 -18.18 -30.18 -2.52
N THR A 458 -18.21 -31.50 -2.41
CA THR A 458 -19.44 -32.28 -2.45
C THR A 458 -19.37 -33.37 -1.39
N ASP A 459 -20.47 -33.56 -0.66
CA ASP A 459 -20.65 -34.67 0.28
C ASP A 459 -22.10 -35.15 0.14
N PRO A 460 -22.36 -36.43 -0.16
CA PRO A 460 -23.72 -36.96 -0.32
C PRO A 460 -24.63 -36.79 0.90
N ARG A 461 -24.05 -36.54 2.08
CA ARG A 461 -24.78 -36.31 3.33
C ARG A 461 -25.16 -34.84 3.52
N ALA A 462 -24.55 -33.92 2.78
CA ALA A 462 -24.67 -32.48 2.98
C ALA A 462 -25.60 -31.83 1.94
N ASN A 463 -26.50 -30.95 2.38
CA ASN A 463 -27.38 -30.20 1.49
C ASN A 463 -26.98 -28.72 1.43
N VAL A 464 -26.80 -28.17 0.22
CA VAL A 464 -26.50 -26.74 0.06
C VAL A 464 -27.71 -25.90 0.47
N ILE A 465 -27.56 -25.11 1.53
CA ILE A 465 -28.59 -24.16 1.98
C ILE A 465 -28.33 -22.74 1.49
N ARG A 466 -27.07 -22.41 1.15
CA ARG A 466 -26.70 -21.10 0.61
C ARG A 466 -25.46 -21.18 -0.26
N GLN A 467 -25.53 -20.55 -1.44
CA GLN A 467 -24.36 -20.26 -2.26
C GLN A 467 -23.97 -18.78 -2.07
N ILE A 468 -22.74 -18.54 -1.67
CA ILE A 468 -22.14 -17.20 -1.52
C ILE A 468 -21.41 -16.87 -2.81
N LYS A 469 -21.69 -15.68 -3.35
CA LYS A 469 -21.12 -15.18 -4.61
C LYS A 469 -20.32 -13.91 -4.36
N MET A 470 -19.25 -13.74 -5.10
CA MET A 470 -18.49 -12.48 -5.17
C MET A 470 -19.26 -11.42 -5.96
N ALA A 471 -18.78 -10.17 -5.95
CA ALA A 471 -19.36 -9.06 -6.72
C ALA A 471 -19.51 -9.37 -8.22
N GLY A 472 -18.65 -10.21 -8.79
CA GLY A 472 -18.73 -10.71 -10.17
C GLY A 472 -19.81 -11.77 -10.44
N GLY A 473 -20.51 -12.25 -9.40
CA GLY A 473 -21.52 -13.30 -9.51
C GLY A 473 -20.97 -14.73 -9.48
N GLU A 474 -19.65 -14.90 -9.52
CA GLU A 474 -19.01 -16.21 -9.36
C GLU A 474 -19.16 -16.72 -7.93
N PRO A 475 -19.50 -18.02 -7.74
CA PRO A 475 -19.60 -18.62 -6.42
C PRO A 475 -18.21 -18.77 -5.78
N ILE A 476 -18.12 -18.51 -4.48
CA ILE A 476 -16.86 -18.61 -3.72
C ILE A 476 -16.95 -19.56 -2.53
N PHE A 477 -18.11 -19.66 -1.90
CA PHE A 477 -18.37 -20.64 -0.85
C PHE A 477 -19.78 -21.18 -0.99
N ASN A 478 -19.94 -22.47 -0.70
CA ASN A 478 -21.23 -23.07 -0.40
C ASN A 478 -21.32 -23.30 1.11
N VAL A 479 -22.50 -23.06 1.65
CA VAL A 479 -22.83 -23.39 3.03
C VAL A 479 -23.82 -24.55 3.00
N TYR A 480 -23.47 -25.62 3.71
CA TYR A 480 -24.22 -26.88 3.72
C TYR A 480 -24.78 -27.15 5.11
N ASP A 481 -25.97 -27.72 5.14
CA ASP A 481 -26.55 -28.41 6.30
C ASP A 481 -26.11 -29.88 6.25
N PHE A 482 -25.51 -30.38 7.34
CA PHE A 482 -24.85 -31.68 7.43
C PHE A 482 -25.24 -32.46 8.69
#